data_AF-A0A7W1U0Z1-F1
#
_entry.id   AF-A0A7W1U0Z1-F1
#
_cell.length_a   1.000
_cell.length_b   1.000
_cell.length_c   1.000
_cell.angle_alpha   90.00
_cell.angle_beta   90.00
_cell.angle_gamma   90.00
#
_symmetry.space_group_name_H-M   'P 1'
#
loop_
_entity.id
_entity.type
_entity.pdbx_description
1 polymer ?
#
loop_
_entity_poly.entity_id
_entity_poly.type
_entity_poly.pdbx_seq_one_letter_code
_entity_poly.pdbx_strand_id
1 'polypeptide(L)'
;MHGNPPFIFRKSSVFLLLLSSVLFYFSCTSKKTEENPYELSSEERQLLTQFFYDVMLNEHGIYTLWGSKPLTLIVIAKYSEDEIQQYIDSLSEKEKKGMTIVADYSLPETWDKWEEIKFPMNRYLLFKTEMFGKGEHAEFVLFVDVLKTANMIQEHYSAFQKAVGFDFHPLEVTLEIQQSDSKFWEKVKERSDLFGLLYGFGAMNANIYYWKNFDHPALYDLFCENLQSKFSNPATSGHVRYTIDNFDIPSFLSFSENDEVIEKYQKEKNWIKNLYKDKDFLDLTLQKLTE
;
A
#
# COMPACT_ATOMS: atom_id res chain seq x y z
N MET A 1 21.32 -27.98 73.56
CA MET A 1 20.30 -28.38 72.56
C MET A 1 20.65 -27.70 71.24
N HIS A 2 21.36 -28.38 70.35
CA HIS A 2 21.71 -27.89 69.01
C HIS A 2 21.13 -28.86 67.98
N GLY A 3 20.11 -28.43 67.27
CA GLY A 3 19.51 -29.18 66.16
C GLY A 3 20.16 -28.78 64.84
N ASN A 4 20.69 -29.76 64.11
CA ASN A 4 21.17 -29.56 62.75
C ASN A 4 19.98 -29.49 61.78
N PRO A 5 19.98 -28.57 60.80
CA PRO A 5 18.92 -28.48 59.80
C PRO A 5 19.09 -29.56 58.72
N PRO A 6 17.98 -30.03 58.11
CA PRO A 6 18.02 -31.09 57.12
C PRO A 6 18.50 -30.55 55.76
N PHE A 7 19.45 -31.28 55.17
CA PHE A 7 19.94 -31.12 53.81
C PHE A 7 18.83 -31.47 52.80
N ILE A 8 18.03 -30.48 52.38
CA ILE A 8 16.99 -30.66 51.34
C ILE A 8 17.12 -29.57 50.27
N PHE A 9 18.27 -29.43 49.60
CA PHE A 9 18.38 -28.52 48.44
C PHE A 9 19.56 -28.89 47.55
N ARG A 10 19.46 -29.95 46.73
CA ARG A 10 20.39 -30.16 45.59
C ARG A 10 19.78 -30.80 44.33
N LYS A 11 18.57 -31.38 44.38
CA LYS A 11 17.98 -32.05 43.20
C LYS A 11 17.20 -31.09 42.27
N SER A 12 16.64 -29.99 42.77
CA SER A 12 15.86 -29.05 41.93
C SER A 12 16.71 -28.21 40.97
N SER A 13 17.96 -27.89 41.32
CA SER A 13 18.81 -27.05 40.45
C SER A 13 19.29 -27.79 39.19
N VAL A 14 19.50 -29.11 39.28
CA VAL A 14 19.91 -29.93 38.13
C VAL A 14 18.76 -30.09 37.12
N PHE A 15 17.52 -30.19 37.61
CA PHE A 15 16.33 -30.28 36.76
C PHE A 15 16.07 -28.97 35.98
N LEU A 16 16.25 -27.81 36.62
CA LEU A 16 16.08 -26.52 35.95
C LEU A 16 17.14 -26.27 34.87
N LEU A 17 18.38 -26.69 35.09
CA LEU A 17 19.45 -26.59 34.08
C LEU A 17 19.23 -27.54 32.89
N LEU A 18 18.72 -28.76 33.15
CA LEU A 18 18.34 -29.68 32.08
C LEU A 18 17.14 -29.12 31.28
N LEU A 19 16.11 -28.60 31.96
CA LEU A 19 14.96 -28.00 31.29
C LEU A 19 15.34 -26.78 30.46
N SER A 20 16.23 -25.90 30.95
CA SER A 20 16.72 -24.77 30.15
C SER A 20 17.53 -25.24 28.95
N SER A 21 18.38 -26.27 29.09
CA SER A 21 19.14 -26.80 27.97
C SER A 21 18.23 -27.42 26.90
N VAL A 22 17.20 -28.16 27.30
CA VAL A 22 16.20 -28.74 26.38
C VAL A 22 15.42 -27.65 25.65
N LEU A 23 14.99 -26.59 26.35
CA LEU A 23 14.32 -25.44 25.72
C LEU A 23 15.23 -24.70 24.74
N PHE A 24 16.52 -24.55 25.05
CA PHE A 24 17.51 -23.98 24.12
C PHE A 24 17.75 -24.87 22.89
N TYR A 25 17.78 -26.20 23.05
CA TYR A 25 17.90 -27.12 21.93
C TYR A 25 16.66 -27.09 21.02
N PHE A 26 15.46 -26.95 21.58
CA PHE A 26 14.23 -26.79 20.79
C PHE A 26 14.11 -25.41 20.13
N SER A 27 14.70 -24.35 20.70
CA SER A 27 14.78 -23.03 20.04
C SER A 27 15.80 -22.98 18.90
N CYS A 28 16.73 -23.94 18.82
CA CYS A 28 17.69 -24.08 17.73
C CYS A 28 17.27 -25.08 16.64
N THR A 29 16.10 -25.72 16.75
CA THR A 29 15.53 -26.50 15.65
C THR A 29 15.17 -25.54 14.53
N SER A 30 16.11 -25.42 13.58
CA SER A 30 15.96 -24.98 12.19
C SER A 30 14.69 -24.14 11.97
N LYS A 31 14.88 -22.82 11.84
CA LYS A 31 14.04 -22.07 10.90
C LYS A 31 14.20 -22.81 9.58
N LYS A 32 13.31 -23.76 9.30
CA LYS A 32 13.01 -24.15 7.93
C LYS A 32 12.75 -22.81 7.29
N THR A 33 13.63 -22.42 6.37
CA THR A 33 13.27 -21.45 5.34
C THR A 33 11.90 -21.94 4.88
N GLU A 34 10.84 -21.20 5.21
CA GLU A 34 9.51 -21.52 4.71
C GLU A 34 9.67 -21.49 3.20
N GLU A 35 9.84 -22.67 2.61
CA GLU A 35 9.81 -22.82 1.17
C GLU A 35 8.48 -22.22 0.76
N ASN A 36 8.54 -21.20 -0.10
CA ASN A 36 7.38 -20.53 -0.64
C ASN A 36 6.41 -21.62 -1.11
N PRO A 37 5.20 -21.74 -0.53
CA PRO A 37 4.34 -22.91 -0.75
C PRO A 37 3.83 -23.02 -2.20
N TYR A 38 4.14 -22.01 -3.03
CA TYR A 38 3.75 -21.97 -4.43
C TYR A 38 4.93 -22.40 -5.31
N GLU A 39 4.84 -23.61 -5.87
CA GLU A 39 5.71 -24.05 -6.96
C GLU A 39 5.38 -23.25 -8.23
N LEU A 40 6.07 -22.14 -8.44
CA LEU A 40 5.94 -21.32 -9.65
C LEU A 40 6.89 -21.83 -10.73
N SER A 41 6.40 -21.98 -11.95
CA SER A 41 7.24 -22.14 -13.14
C SER A 41 8.11 -20.89 -13.35
N SER A 42 9.18 -21.01 -14.15
CA SER A 42 10.05 -19.86 -14.46
C SER A 42 9.29 -18.73 -15.17
N GLU A 43 8.30 -19.07 -16.01
CA GLU A 43 7.45 -18.11 -16.72
C GLU A 43 6.53 -17.37 -15.75
N GLU A 44 5.81 -18.09 -14.87
CA GLU A 44 4.96 -17.47 -13.84
C GLU A 44 5.76 -16.59 -12.90
N ARG A 45 6.98 -17.01 -12.52
CA ARG A 45 7.87 -16.21 -11.68
C ARG A 45 8.25 -14.90 -12.36
N GLN A 46 8.62 -14.92 -13.64
CA GLN A 46 8.95 -13.71 -14.39
C GLN A 46 7.73 -12.78 -14.50
N LEU A 47 6.57 -13.34 -14.83
CA LEU A 47 5.31 -12.59 -14.97
C LEU A 47 4.91 -11.93 -13.66
N LEU A 48 4.86 -12.69 -12.57
CA LEU A 48 4.45 -12.18 -11.25
C LEU A 48 5.46 -11.17 -10.72
N THR A 49 6.76 -11.37 -10.99
CA THR A 49 7.78 -10.38 -10.62
C THR A 49 7.47 -9.04 -11.26
N GLN A 50 7.17 -9.02 -12.57
CA GLN A 50 6.83 -7.80 -13.29
C GLN A 50 5.51 -7.20 -12.79
N PHE A 51 4.47 -8.02 -12.63
CA PHE A 51 3.18 -7.61 -12.07
C PHE A 51 3.35 -6.90 -10.71
N PHE A 52 4.11 -7.49 -9.79
CA PHE A 52 4.34 -6.88 -8.48
C PHE A 52 5.29 -5.69 -8.52
N TYR A 53 6.22 -5.60 -9.47
CA TYR A 53 7.00 -4.36 -9.67
C TYR A 53 6.06 -3.20 -10.02
N ASP A 54 5.13 -3.42 -10.93
CA ASP A 54 4.17 -2.40 -11.33
C ASP A 54 3.21 -2.06 -10.17
N VAL A 55 2.56 -3.05 -9.56
CA VAL A 55 1.61 -2.83 -8.45
C VAL A 55 2.29 -2.23 -7.21
N MET A 56 3.45 -2.76 -6.80
CA MET A 56 4.04 -2.38 -5.51
C MET A 56 4.88 -1.10 -5.64
N LEU A 57 5.67 -0.96 -6.70
CA LEU A 57 6.64 0.14 -6.80
C LEU A 57 6.09 1.29 -7.62
N ASN A 58 5.59 1.02 -8.83
CA ASN A 58 5.05 2.06 -9.71
C ASN A 58 3.76 2.67 -9.13
N GLU A 59 2.81 1.82 -8.76
CA GLU A 59 1.52 2.25 -8.21
C GLU A 59 1.54 2.46 -6.68
N HIS A 60 2.72 2.33 -6.07
CA HIS A 60 2.96 2.54 -4.63
C HIS A 60 2.16 1.59 -3.72
N GLY A 61 1.77 0.40 -4.20
CA GLY A 61 1.16 -0.65 -3.38
C GLY A 61 2.04 -1.12 -2.22
N ILE A 62 3.36 -0.94 -2.31
CA ILE A 62 4.30 -1.35 -1.27
C ILE A 62 4.07 -0.66 0.08
N TYR A 63 3.52 0.56 0.07
CA TYR A 63 3.17 1.28 1.30
C TYR A 63 1.86 0.77 1.92
N THR A 64 1.01 0.10 1.15
CA THR A 64 -0.15 -0.63 1.68
C THR A 64 0.30 -1.96 2.27
N LEU A 65 1.19 -2.67 1.56
CA LEU A 65 1.75 -3.94 2.01
C LEU A 65 2.53 -3.80 3.33
N TRP A 66 3.51 -2.91 3.35
CA TRP A 66 4.46 -2.76 4.46
C TRP A 66 4.28 -1.47 5.27
N GLY A 67 3.93 -0.38 4.60
CA GLY A 67 3.87 0.97 5.19
C GLY A 67 2.57 1.25 5.95
N SER A 68 2.23 2.52 6.07
CA SER A 68 1.05 2.97 6.81
C SER A 68 -0.20 3.21 5.97
N LYS A 69 -0.12 3.07 4.64
CA LYS A 69 -1.22 3.37 3.72
C LYS A 69 -2.34 2.32 3.89
N PRO A 70 -3.60 2.72 4.15
CA PRO A 70 -4.71 1.77 4.25
C PRO A 70 -5.06 1.08 2.93
N LEU A 71 -5.14 1.85 1.84
CA LEU A 71 -5.41 1.32 0.51
C LEU A 71 -4.72 2.13 -0.60
N THR A 72 -4.46 1.48 -1.72
CA THR A 72 -3.93 2.08 -2.96
C THR A 72 -4.95 1.92 -4.07
N LEU A 73 -5.25 3.03 -4.76
CA LEU A 73 -5.91 3.02 -6.07
C LEU A 73 -4.84 2.86 -7.15
N ILE A 74 -5.08 1.91 -8.04
CA ILE A 74 -4.25 1.57 -9.17
C ILE A 74 -5.06 1.86 -10.44
N VAL A 75 -4.44 2.51 -11.42
CA VAL A 75 -5.10 2.82 -12.70
C VAL A 75 -4.47 1.99 -13.81
N ILE A 76 -5.23 1.02 -14.32
CA ILE A 76 -4.83 0.23 -15.48
C ILE A 76 -5.29 0.96 -16.72
N ALA A 77 -4.36 1.70 -17.34
CA ALA A 77 -4.60 2.38 -18.60
C ALA A 77 -4.72 1.35 -19.74
N LYS A 78 -5.74 1.51 -20.59
CA LYS A 78 -6.04 0.65 -21.74
C LYS A 78 -5.85 1.34 -23.09
N TYR A 79 -5.06 2.41 -23.11
CA TYR A 79 -4.73 3.08 -24.36
C TYR A 79 -3.90 2.15 -25.25
N SER A 80 -4.25 2.11 -26.53
CA SER A 80 -3.40 1.52 -27.56
C SER A 80 -2.10 2.31 -27.71
N GLU A 81 -1.07 1.67 -28.26
CA GLU A 81 0.20 2.35 -28.56
C GLU A 81 -0.01 3.59 -29.45
N ASP A 82 -0.93 3.51 -30.42
CA ASP A 82 -1.28 4.62 -31.31
C ASP A 82 -1.92 5.79 -30.54
N GLU A 83 -2.82 5.52 -29.59
CA GLU A 83 -3.43 6.55 -28.75
C GLU A 83 -2.41 7.22 -27.82
N ILE A 84 -1.51 6.42 -27.23
CA ILE A 84 -0.41 6.93 -26.40
C ILE A 84 0.49 7.84 -27.24
N GLN A 85 0.87 7.40 -28.44
CA GLN A 85 1.73 8.19 -29.34
C GLN A 85 1.04 9.47 -29.78
N GLN A 86 -0.24 9.43 -30.15
CA GLN A 86 -1.03 10.61 -30.49
C GLN A 86 -1.11 11.60 -29.32
N TYR A 87 -1.33 11.11 -28.10
CA TYR A 87 -1.31 11.94 -26.90
C TYR A 87 0.05 12.61 -26.72
N ILE A 88 1.15 11.84 -26.78
CA ILE A 88 2.52 12.36 -26.66
C ILE A 88 2.79 13.42 -27.73
N ASP A 89 2.40 13.19 -28.97
CA ASP A 89 2.61 14.12 -30.08
C ASP A 89 1.82 15.42 -29.92
N SER A 90 0.67 15.37 -29.23
CA SER A 90 -0.16 16.54 -28.93
C SER A 90 0.44 17.45 -27.83
N LEU A 91 1.38 16.94 -27.03
CA LEU A 91 2.01 17.70 -25.95
C LEU A 91 3.01 18.74 -26.49
N SER A 92 3.11 19.88 -25.81
CA SER A 92 4.17 20.86 -26.04
C SER A 92 5.55 20.30 -25.67
N GLU A 93 6.61 20.86 -26.23
CA GLU A 93 8.00 20.47 -25.89
C GLU A 93 8.32 20.64 -24.39
N LYS A 94 7.65 21.57 -23.71
CA LYS A 94 7.79 21.75 -22.26
C LYS A 94 7.16 20.58 -21.50
N GLU A 95 5.98 20.14 -21.92
CA GLU A 95 5.28 19.00 -21.32
C GLU A 95 6.01 17.70 -21.59
N LYS A 96 6.47 17.46 -22.83
CA LYS A 96 7.30 16.30 -23.19
C LYS A 96 8.55 16.18 -22.33
N LYS A 97 9.22 17.31 -22.06
CA LYS A 97 10.40 17.35 -21.16
C LYS A 97 10.07 17.06 -19.71
N GLY A 98 8.84 17.34 -19.26
CA GLY A 98 8.37 17.02 -17.91
C GLY A 98 7.76 15.63 -17.77
N MET A 99 7.59 14.91 -18.87
CA MET A 99 6.95 13.60 -18.87
C MET A 99 7.89 12.54 -18.30
N THR A 100 7.35 11.66 -17.47
CA THR A 100 8.00 10.42 -17.04
C THR A 100 7.36 9.27 -17.80
N ILE A 101 8.19 8.42 -18.42
CA ILE A 101 7.76 7.18 -19.07
C ILE A 101 8.33 6.03 -18.24
N VAL A 102 7.48 5.12 -17.77
CA VAL A 102 7.93 3.92 -17.06
C VAL A 102 8.32 2.88 -18.11
N ALA A 103 9.61 2.54 -18.18
CA ALA A 103 10.17 1.80 -19.32
C ALA A 103 9.64 0.36 -19.46
N ASP A 104 9.30 -0.27 -18.34
CA ASP A 104 8.94 -1.69 -18.27
C ASP A 104 7.49 -1.89 -17.76
N TYR A 105 6.61 -0.88 -17.86
CA TYR A 105 5.24 -1.00 -17.35
C TYR A 105 4.43 -1.96 -18.21
N SER A 106 3.96 -3.06 -17.62
CA SER A 106 3.14 -4.07 -18.32
C SER A 106 1.98 -4.59 -17.48
N LEU A 107 1.46 -3.73 -16.59
CA LEU A 107 0.32 -4.08 -15.75
C LEU A 107 -0.93 -4.45 -16.54
N PRO A 108 -1.32 -3.75 -17.63
CA PRO A 108 -2.48 -4.15 -18.44
C PRO A 108 -2.38 -5.58 -18.98
N GLU A 109 -1.20 -5.99 -19.44
CA GLU A 109 -0.96 -7.31 -20.04
C GLU A 109 -0.81 -8.40 -18.98
N THR A 110 -0.21 -8.07 -17.84
CA THR A 110 0.03 -9.03 -16.75
C THR A 110 -1.17 -9.23 -15.83
N TRP A 111 -2.15 -8.30 -15.85
CA TRP A 111 -3.31 -8.35 -14.96
C TRP A 111 -4.15 -9.62 -15.13
N ASP A 112 -4.56 -9.93 -16.37
CA ASP A 112 -5.42 -11.08 -16.63
C ASP A 112 -4.74 -12.40 -16.23
N LYS A 113 -3.41 -12.45 -16.39
CA LYS A 113 -2.58 -13.59 -15.95
C LYS A 113 -2.46 -13.70 -14.44
N TRP A 114 -2.36 -12.58 -13.74
CA TRP A 114 -2.45 -12.59 -12.29
C TRP A 114 -3.81 -13.15 -11.82
N GLU A 115 -4.92 -12.75 -12.44
CA GLU A 115 -6.24 -13.25 -12.03
C GLU A 115 -6.40 -14.77 -12.17
N GLU A 116 -5.60 -15.43 -13.00
CA GLU A 116 -5.56 -16.89 -13.15
C GLU A 116 -4.79 -17.58 -11.99
N ILE A 117 -3.77 -16.93 -11.40
CA ILE A 117 -2.81 -17.56 -10.46
C ILE A 117 -3.24 -17.44 -8.98
N LYS A 118 -4.09 -16.47 -8.65
CA LYS A 118 -4.67 -16.15 -7.31
C LYS A 118 -4.10 -16.87 -6.08
N PHE A 119 -3.46 -16.09 -5.22
CA PHE A 119 -3.03 -16.48 -3.87
C PHE A 119 -4.09 -16.16 -2.80
N PRO A 120 -4.18 -16.96 -1.73
CA PRO A 120 -5.02 -16.66 -0.57
C PRO A 120 -4.45 -15.47 0.22
N MET A 121 -4.96 -14.27 -0.06
CA MET A 121 -4.60 -13.05 0.64
C MET A 121 -5.58 -12.76 1.78
N ASN A 122 -5.40 -13.40 2.94
CA ASN A 122 -6.38 -13.32 4.03
C ASN A 122 -6.56 -11.91 4.62
N ARG A 123 -5.49 -11.09 4.57
CA ARG A 123 -5.48 -9.72 5.10
C ARG A 123 -5.73 -8.65 4.04
N TYR A 124 -5.52 -8.98 2.77
CA TYR A 124 -5.50 -7.99 1.70
C TYR A 124 -6.55 -8.28 0.64
N LEU A 125 -7.16 -7.23 0.11
CA LEU A 125 -8.03 -7.33 -1.05
C LEU A 125 -7.33 -6.68 -2.24
N LEU A 126 -7.35 -7.35 -3.39
CA LEU A 126 -6.84 -6.82 -4.65
C LEU A 126 -7.86 -7.13 -5.75
N PHE A 127 -8.58 -6.12 -6.23
CA PHE A 127 -9.72 -6.33 -7.12
C PHE A 127 -10.01 -5.11 -8.01
N LYS A 128 -10.55 -5.38 -9.20
CA LYS A 128 -11.12 -4.34 -10.09
C LYS A 128 -12.39 -3.75 -9.48
N THR A 129 -12.56 -2.44 -9.55
CA THR A 129 -13.73 -1.73 -9.02
C THR A 129 -14.34 -0.80 -10.06
N GLU A 130 -15.66 -0.69 -10.04
CA GLU A 130 -16.43 0.25 -10.86
C GLU A 130 -16.79 1.53 -10.10
N MET A 131 -16.31 1.66 -8.85
CA MET A 131 -16.65 2.76 -7.94
C MET A 131 -16.29 4.14 -8.52
N PHE A 132 -15.23 4.22 -9.33
CA PHE A 132 -14.75 5.45 -9.96
C PHE A 132 -15.20 5.59 -11.42
N GLY A 133 -16.22 4.81 -11.82
CA GLY A 133 -16.77 4.77 -13.16
C GLY A 133 -16.12 3.70 -14.05
N LYS A 134 -16.81 3.37 -15.14
CA LYS A 134 -16.25 2.56 -16.24
C LYS A 134 -15.63 3.51 -17.24
N GLY A 135 -14.30 3.61 -17.24
CA GLY A 135 -13.58 4.29 -18.31
C GLY A 135 -13.46 3.36 -19.50
N GLU A 136 -13.68 3.87 -20.71
CA GLU A 136 -13.36 3.14 -21.94
C GLU A 136 -11.85 2.82 -22.01
N HIS A 137 -11.02 3.74 -21.49
CA HIS A 137 -9.56 3.65 -21.55
C HIS A 137 -8.89 3.41 -20.19
N ALA A 138 -9.66 3.14 -19.14
CA ALA A 138 -9.10 2.93 -17.81
C ALA A 138 -9.95 1.97 -16.98
N GLU A 139 -9.28 1.02 -16.32
CA GLU A 139 -9.84 0.24 -15.23
C GLU A 139 -9.21 0.67 -13.91
N PHE A 140 -10.02 0.64 -12.86
CA PHE A 140 -9.58 0.97 -11.52
C PHE A 140 -9.44 -0.30 -10.70
N VAL A 141 -8.33 -0.42 -9.98
CA VAL A 141 -8.06 -1.52 -9.07
C VAL A 141 -7.81 -0.95 -7.69
N LEU A 142 -8.35 -1.61 -6.66
CA LEU A 142 -8.06 -1.31 -5.28
C LEU A 142 -7.19 -2.40 -4.67
N PHE A 143 -6.06 -1.99 -4.08
CA PHE A 143 -5.26 -2.82 -3.18
C PHE A 143 -5.47 -2.34 -1.74
N VAL A 144 -6.09 -3.17 -0.90
CA VAL A 144 -6.61 -2.78 0.43
C VAL A 144 -5.97 -3.64 1.51
N ASP A 145 -5.39 -3.04 2.54
CA ASP A 145 -5.12 -3.71 3.81
C ASP A 145 -6.37 -3.59 4.69
N VAL A 146 -7.07 -4.71 4.89
CA VAL A 146 -8.39 -4.73 5.56
C VAL A 146 -8.32 -4.13 6.96
N LEU A 147 -7.27 -4.49 7.73
CA LEU A 147 -7.17 -4.04 9.11
C LEU A 147 -6.81 -2.55 9.20
N LYS A 148 -5.88 -2.07 8.37
CA LYS A 148 -5.53 -0.64 8.35
C LYS A 148 -6.70 0.21 7.88
N THR A 149 -7.47 -0.27 6.90
CA THR A 149 -8.66 0.43 6.38
C THR A 149 -9.74 0.52 7.46
N ALA A 150 -10.06 -0.59 8.13
CA ALA A 150 -11.01 -0.59 9.24
C ALA A 150 -10.57 0.34 10.38
N ASN A 151 -9.27 0.34 10.73
CA ASN A 151 -8.73 1.24 11.75
C ASN A 151 -8.83 2.70 11.35
N MET A 152 -8.48 3.06 10.10
CA MET A 152 -8.60 4.43 9.61
C MET A 152 -10.05 4.92 9.66
N ILE A 153 -11.00 4.07 9.25
CA ILE A 153 -12.44 4.37 9.35
C ILE A 153 -12.84 4.55 10.82
N GLN A 154 -12.36 3.70 11.74
CA GLN A 154 -12.65 3.78 13.17
C GLN A 154 -12.08 5.04 13.83
N GLU A 155 -10.84 5.41 13.52
CA GLU A 155 -10.17 6.62 14.01
C GLU A 155 -10.92 7.88 13.57
N HIS A 156 -11.52 7.84 12.38
CA HIS A 156 -12.29 8.94 11.80
C HIS A 156 -13.80 8.67 11.77
N TYR A 157 -14.31 7.83 12.69
CA TYR A 157 -15.69 7.31 12.65
C TYR A 157 -16.74 8.42 12.48
N SER A 158 -16.65 9.51 13.25
CA SER A 158 -17.61 10.61 13.16
C SER A 158 -17.67 11.29 11.78
N ALA A 159 -16.54 11.36 11.07
CA ALA A 159 -16.50 11.94 9.72
C ALA A 159 -17.21 11.03 8.71
N PHE A 160 -16.93 9.72 8.77
CA PHE A 160 -17.60 8.72 7.94
C PHE A 160 -19.10 8.63 8.28
N GLN A 161 -19.47 8.55 9.56
CA GLN A 161 -20.85 8.50 10.04
C GLN A 161 -21.64 9.72 9.57
N LYS A 162 -21.06 10.92 9.66
CA LYS A 162 -21.68 12.15 9.14
C LYS A 162 -21.91 12.09 7.64
N ALA A 163 -20.99 11.49 6.88
CA ALA A 163 -21.12 11.37 5.42
C ALA A 163 -22.18 10.34 5.01
N VAL A 164 -22.25 9.20 5.69
CA VAL A 164 -23.18 8.12 5.32
C VAL A 164 -24.58 8.29 5.92
N GLY A 165 -24.69 8.97 7.07
CA GLY A 165 -25.97 9.26 7.74
C GLY A 165 -26.55 8.10 8.55
N PHE A 166 -25.76 7.06 8.83
CA PHE A 166 -26.15 5.89 9.62
C PHE A 166 -24.95 5.31 10.37
N ASP A 167 -25.22 4.48 11.38
CA ASP A 167 -24.20 3.72 12.11
C ASP A 167 -23.74 2.48 11.34
N PHE A 168 -22.47 2.14 11.48
CA PHE A 168 -21.86 1.01 10.78
C PHE A 168 -20.73 0.40 11.61
N HIS A 169 -20.31 -0.82 11.27
CA HIS A 169 -19.12 -1.44 11.86
C HIS A 169 -17.92 -1.30 10.90
N PRO A 170 -16.79 -0.65 11.31
CA PRO A 170 -15.68 -0.36 10.40
C PRO A 170 -15.10 -1.55 9.65
N LEU A 171 -15.01 -2.72 10.30
CA LEU A 171 -14.52 -3.94 9.66
C LEU A 171 -15.52 -4.48 8.62
N GLU A 172 -16.81 -4.40 8.91
CA GLU A 172 -17.85 -4.93 7.99
C GLU A 172 -17.85 -4.11 6.71
N VAL A 173 -17.92 -2.78 6.84
CA VAL A 173 -17.89 -1.90 5.66
C VAL A 173 -16.59 -2.01 4.89
N THR A 174 -15.45 -2.30 5.55
CA THR A 174 -14.20 -2.55 4.83
C THR A 174 -14.28 -3.81 3.95
N LEU A 175 -14.91 -4.88 4.43
CA LEU A 175 -15.11 -6.10 3.64
C LEU A 175 -16.15 -5.92 2.54
N GLU A 176 -17.11 -5.01 2.73
CA GLU A 176 -18.09 -4.63 1.71
C GLU A 176 -17.51 -3.83 0.54
N ILE A 177 -16.24 -3.39 0.58
CA ILE A 177 -15.64 -2.54 -0.47
C ILE A 177 -15.64 -3.18 -1.87
N GLN A 178 -15.74 -4.50 -1.94
CA GLN A 178 -15.83 -5.28 -3.18
C GLN A 178 -17.26 -5.37 -3.73
N GLN A 179 -18.27 -5.00 -2.92
CA GLN A 179 -19.68 -5.13 -3.24
C GLN A 179 -20.17 -3.86 -3.94
N SER A 180 -20.67 -4.01 -5.17
CA SER A 180 -21.16 -2.88 -5.96
C SER A 180 -22.44 -2.24 -5.41
N ASP A 181 -23.14 -2.92 -4.50
CA ASP A 181 -24.37 -2.48 -3.84
C ASP A 181 -24.16 -2.02 -2.39
N SER A 182 -22.91 -1.87 -1.93
CA SER A 182 -22.64 -1.35 -0.57
C SER A 182 -23.12 0.09 -0.43
N LYS A 183 -24.13 0.27 0.43
CA LYS A 183 -24.69 1.59 0.76
C LYS A 183 -23.66 2.52 1.40
N PHE A 184 -22.71 1.97 2.14
CA PHE A 184 -21.62 2.74 2.75
C PHE A 184 -20.74 3.34 1.67
N TRP A 185 -20.21 2.51 0.77
CA TRP A 185 -19.27 2.96 -0.27
C TRP A 185 -19.93 3.83 -1.33
N GLU A 186 -21.22 3.63 -1.62
CA GLU A 186 -21.97 4.51 -2.51
C GLU A 186 -22.00 5.97 -2.02
N LYS A 187 -22.00 6.18 -0.70
CA LYS A 187 -21.94 7.50 -0.07
C LYS A 187 -20.52 8.04 0.06
N VAL A 188 -19.53 7.15 0.21
CA VAL A 188 -18.12 7.53 0.41
C VAL A 188 -17.40 7.82 -0.92
N LYS A 189 -17.78 7.18 -2.04
CA LYS A 189 -17.10 7.36 -3.35
C LYS A 189 -17.09 8.80 -3.87
N GLU A 190 -18.06 9.60 -3.47
CA GLU A 190 -18.15 11.03 -3.84
C GLU A 190 -17.39 11.94 -2.87
N ARG A 191 -16.75 11.38 -1.83
CA ARG A 191 -16.11 12.09 -0.73
C ARG A 191 -14.60 11.97 -0.81
N SER A 192 -13.99 12.84 -1.63
CA SER A 192 -12.54 12.87 -1.81
C SER A 192 -11.77 13.20 -0.53
N ASP A 193 -12.39 13.88 0.44
CA ASP A 193 -11.88 14.08 1.80
C ASP A 193 -11.74 12.76 2.56
N LEU A 194 -12.70 11.85 2.43
CA LEU A 194 -12.64 10.55 3.07
C LEU A 194 -11.66 9.62 2.36
N PHE A 195 -11.65 9.62 1.02
CA PHE A 195 -10.67 8.85 0.26
C PHE A 195 -9.23 9.34 0.48
N GLY A 196 -9.01 10.64 0.66
CA GLY A 196 -7.69 11.16 0.99
C GLY A 196 -7.14 10.64 2.33
N LEU A 197 -8.02 10.39 3.32
CA LEU A 197 -7.63 9.69 4.55
C LEU A 197 -7.22 8.25 4.27
N LEU A 198 -8.02 7.53 3.47
CA LEU A 198 -7.78 6.14 3.11
C LEU A 198 -6.55 5.94 2.22
N TYR A 199 -6.18 6.93 1.42
CA TYR A 199 -4.92 6.96 0.65
C TYR A 199 -3.70 7.33 1.51
N GLY A 200 -3.88 7.65 2.79
CA GLY A 200 -2.80 7.93 3.71
C GLY A 200 -2.13 9.28 3.49
N PHE A 201 -2.83 10.25 2.90
CA PHE A 201 -2.30 11.61 2.70
C PHE A 201 -2.48 12.52 3.93
N GLY A 202 -3.20 12.04 4.94
CA GLY A 202 -3.53 12.80 6.14
C GLY A 202 -4.72 13.74 5.95
N ALA A 203 -5.34 14.13 7.07
CA ALA A 203 -6.59 14.90 7.05
C ALA A 203 -6.47 16.26 6.36
N MET A 204 -5.33 16.95 6.52
CA MET A 204 -5.11 18.26 5.90
C MET A 204 -5.10 18.17 4.37
N ASN A 205 -4.30 17.28 3.80
CA ASN A 205 -4.21 17.11 2.35
C ASN A 205 -5.54 16.61 1.75
N ALA A 206 -6.22 15.72 2.46
CA ALA A 206 -7.53 15.23 2.05
C ALA A 206 -8.58 16.35 1.99
N ASN A 207 -8.64 17.19 3.03
CA ASN A 207 -9.55 18.34 3.08
C ASN A 207 -9.21 19.40 2.02
N ILE A 208 -7.92 19.69 1.80
CA ILE A 208 -7.50 20.66 0.80
C ILE A 208 -7.87 20.19 -0.62
N TYR A 209 -7.68 18.91 -0.92
CA TYR A 209 -8.10 18.33 -2.20
C TYR A 209 -9.64 18.43 -2.37
N TYR A 210 -10.41 18.13 -1.33
CA TYR A 210 -11.86 18.26 -1.38
C TYR A 210 -12.30 19.71 -1.61
N TRP A 211 -11.70 20.64 -0.87
CA TRP A 211 -12.00 22.07 -0.97
C TRP A 211 -11.71 22.63 -2.36
N LYS A 212 -10.60 22.21 -2.98
CA LYS A 212 -10.21 22.54 -4.36
C LYS A 212 -11.26 22.14 -5.37
N ASN A 213 -11.72 20.90 -5.30
CA ASN A 213 -12.44 20.27 -6.41
C ASN A 213 -13.97 20.31 -6.25
N PHE A 214 -14.49 20.51 -5.04
CA PHE A 214 -15.93 20.31 -4.77
C PHE A 214 -16.63 21.43 -4.01
N ASP A 215 -15.99 22.07 -3.03
CA ASP A 215 -16.68 23.02 -2.14
C ASP A 215 -16.49 24.48 -2.58
N HIS A 216 -15.25 24.99 -2.64
CA HIS A 216 -14.99 26.39 -3.03
C HIS A 216 -13.71 26.55 -3.87
N PRO A 217 -13.71 26.13 -5.15
CA PRO A 217 -12.53 26.18 -6.03
C PRO A 217 -11.88 27.57 -6.13
N ALA A 218 -12.68 28.64 -6.19
CA ALA A 218 -12.16 30.01 -6.27
C ALA A 218 -11.46 30.47 -4.99
N LEU A 219 -11.85 29.95 -3.81
CA LEU A 219 -11.19 30.26 -2.54
C LEU A 219 -9.92 29.41 -2.34
N TYR A 220 -9.89 28.22 -2.94
CA TYR A 220 -8.69 27.38 -2.95
C TYR A 220 -7.52 28.05 -3.67
N ASP A 221 -7.74 28.61 -4.86
CA ASP A 221 -6.64 29.23 -5.62
C ASP A 221 -6.02 30.40 -4.84
N LEU A 222 -6.85 31.24 -4.22
CA LEU A 222 -6.41 32.33 -3.34
C LEU A 222 -5.67 31.81 -2.09
N PHE A 223 -6.09 30.67 -1.53
CA PHE A 223 -5.43 30.04 -0.39
C PHE A 223 -4.06 29.47 -0.78
N CYS A 224 -3.96 28.82 -1.94
CA CYS A 224 -2.73 28.23 -2.44
C CYS A 224 -1.71 29.24 -2.96
N GLU A 225 -2.15 30.39 -3.49
CA GLU A 225 -1.26 31.51 -3.83
C GLU A 225 -0.42 31.97 -2.62
N ASN A 226 -0.92 31.76 -1.40
CA ASN A 226 -0.27 32.15 -0.15
C ASN A 226 0.41 30.99 0.58
N LEU A 227 0.31 29.76 0.07
CA LEU A 227 0.96 28.60 0.66
C LEU A 227 2.16 28.18 -0.19
N GLN A 228 3.32 28.11 0.45
CA GLN A 228 4.47 27.45 -0.15
C GLN A 228 4.19 25.95 -0.21
N SER A 229 3.63 25.51 -1.34
CA SER A 229 3.41 24.08 -1.60
C SER A 229 4.56 23.48 -2.39
N LYS A 230 4.90 22.22 -2.09
CA LYS A 230 5.86 21.41 -2.86
C LYS A 230 5.30 20.02 -3.10
N PHE A 231 5.66 19.40 -4.23
CA PHE A 231 5.37 17.99 -4.44
C PHE A 231 6.21 17.13 -3.49
N SER A 232 5.65 16.00 -3.05
CA SER A 232 6.32 15.06 -2.13
C SER A 232 7.55 14.40 -2.75
N ASN A 233 7.55 14.21 -4.08
CA ASN A 233 8.69 13.71 -4.83
C ASN A 233 9.30 14.81 -5.70
N PRO A 234 10.63 14.77 -5.95
CA PRO A 234 11.22 15.60 -6.99
C PRO A 234 10.65 15.22 -8.35
N ALA A 235 10.55 16.19 -9.26
CA ALA A 235 10.13 15.91 -10.63
C ALA A 235 11.15 14.99 -11.30
N THR A 236 10.71 13.78 -11.64
CA THR A 236 11.42 12.87 -12.55
C THR A 236 11.03 13.20 -13.98
N SER A 237 11.96 13.02 -14.92
CA SER A 237 11.70 13.21 -16.35
C SER A 237 12.45 12.17 -17.15
N GLY A 238 11.85 11.72 -18.25
CA GLY A 238 12.41 10.70 -19.13
C GLY A 238 12.01 9.28 -18.74
N HIS A 239 12.81 8.31 -19.17
CA HIS A 239 12.54 6.89 -18.91
C HIS A 239 12.99 6.50 -17.51
N VAL A 240 12.07 6.00 -16.70
CA VAL A 240 12.33 5.53 -15.33
C VAL A 240 12.02 4.04 -15.25
N ARG A 241 12.86 3.32 -14.51
CA ARG A 241 12.59 1.95 -14.09
C ARG A 241 12.60 1.91 -12.58
N TYR A 242 11.47 1.55 -11.99
CA TYR A 242 11.36 1.43 -10.55
C TYR A 242 11.95 0.11 -10.06
N THR A 243 12.76 0.19 -9.02
CA THR A 243 13.33 -0.94 -8.29
C THR A 243 13.20 -0.69 -6.80
N ILE A 244 13.46 -1.71 -5.99
CA ILE A 244 13.54 -1.53 -4.53
C ILE A 244 14.51 -0.41 -4.14
N ASP A 245 15.56 -0.17 -4.92
CA ASP A 245 16.51 0.88 -4.59
C ASP A 245 16.05 2.30 -4.96
N ASN A 246 15.10 2.46 -5.89
CA ASN A 246 14.72 3.78 -6.42
C ASN A 246 13.20 4.08 -6.51
N PHE A 247 12.31 3.29 -5.89
CA PHE A 247 10.87 3.60 -5.89
C PHE A 247 10.54 4.88 -5.12
N ASP A 248 9.51 5.61 -5.54
CA ASP A 248 9.12 6.89 -4.92
C ASP A 248 8.24 6.72 -3.67
N ILE A 249 8.07 7.82 -2.92
CA ILE A 249 7.00 7.89 -1.92
C ILE A 249 5.67 8.22 -2.62
N PRO A 250 4.50 8.02 -1.99
CA PRO A 250 3.25 8.43 -2.61
C PRO A 250 3.27 9.91 -3.03
N SER A 251 2.79 10.20 -4.23
CA SER A 251 2.75 11.56 -4.77
C SER A 251 1.57 12.34 -4.17
N PHE A 252 1.87 13.45 -3.49
CA PHE A 252 0.88 14.40 -2.98
C PHE A 252 1.49 15.82 -2.89
N LEU A 253 0.61 16.82 -2.75
CA LEU A 253 1.02 18.19 -2.46
C LEU A 253 1.23 18.34 -0.95
N SER A 254 2.39 18.85 -0.58
CA SER A 254 2.74 19.24 0.77
C SER A 254 2.61 20.75 0.93
N PHE A 255 2.12 21.21 2.07
CA PHE A 255 1.87 22.63 2.37
C PHE A 255 2.77 23.17 3.48
N SER A 256 3.83 22.45 3.84
CA SER A 256 4.81 22.81 4.86
C SER A 256 6.23 22.52 4.36
N GLU A 257 7.21 23.34 4.77
CA GLU A 257 8.62 23.01 4.56
C GLU A 257 9.01 21.71 5.27
N ASN A 258 8.47 21.48 6.48
CA ASN A 258 8.65 20.28 7.29
C ASN A 258 7.32 19.54 7.39
N ASP A 259 7.02 18.71 6.40
CA ASP A 259 5.81 17.92 6.36
C ASP A 259 6.04 16.54 6.98
N GLU A 260 5.39 16.31 8.12
CA GLU A 260 5.50 15.05 8.87
C GLU A 260 5.07 13.83 8.04
N VAL A 261 4.16 14.00 7.06
CA VAL A 261 3.72 12.93 6.17
C VAL A 261 4.86 12.55 5.20
N ILE A 262 5.58 13.54 4.66
CA ILE A 262 6.77 13.27 3.83
C ILE A 262 7.84 12.57 4.66
N GLU A 263 8.15 13.09 5.85
CA GLU A 263 9.17 12.47 6.73
C GLU A 263 8.82 11.03 7.08
N LYS A 264 7.54 10.76 7.38
CA LYS A 264 7.02 9.42 7.65
C LYS A 264 7.24 8.51 6.46
N TYR A 265 6.83 8.90 5.25
CA TYR A 265 7.01 8.05 4.07
C TYR A 265 8.48 7.85 3.69
N GLN A 266 9.35 8.83 3.93
CA GLN A 266 10.80 8.64 3.72
C GLN A 266 11.38 7.62 4.72
N LYS A 267 10.93 7.64 5.98
CA LYS A 267 11.30 6.61 6.98
C LYS A 267 10.79 5.23 6.56
N GLU A 268 9.53 5.14 6.13
CA GLU A 268 8.94 3.89 5.63
C GLU A 268 9.68 3.36 4.40
N LYS A 269 9.97 4.21 3.41
CA LYS A 269 10.75 3.86 2.21
C LYS A 269 12.09 3.24 2.60
N ASN A 270 12.86 3.90 3.47
CA ASN A 270 14.16 3.39 3.91
C ASN A 270 14.04 2.06 4.68
N TRP A 271 13.01 1.91 5.51
CA TRP A 271 12.76 0.65 6.21
C TRP A 271 12.36 -0.48 5.26
N ILE A 272 11.47 -0.23 4.30
CA ILE A 272 11.08 -1.17 3.25
C ILE A 272 12.29 -1.60 2.43
N LYS A 273 13.16 -0.66 2.00
CA LYS A 273 14.43 -0.98 1.33
C LYS A 273 15.26 -1.97 2.12
N ASN A 274 15.39 -1.74 3.43
CA ASN A 274 16.13 -2.64 4.30
C ASN A 274 15.47 -4.01 4.48
N LEU A 275 14.13 -4.11 4.42
CA LEU A 275 13.43 -5.41 4.50
C LEU A 275 13.74 -6.32 3.31
N TYR A 276 13.83 -5.74 2.12
CA TYR A 276 14.11 -6.43 0.85
C TYR A 276 15.59 -6.65 0.59
N LYS A 277 16.47 -6.08 1.43
CA LYS A 277 17.92 -6.25 1.30
C LYS A 277 18.29 -7.74 1.35
N ASP A 278 19.03 -8.18 0.33
CA ASP A 278 19.52 -9.55 0.17
C ASP A 278 18.41 -10.62 0.09
N LYS A 279 17.18 -10.22 -0.27
CA LYS A 279 16.04 -11.13 -0.48
C LYS A 279 15.50 -11.02 -1.90
N ASP A 280 14.91 -12.10 -2.37
CA ASP A 280 14.16 -12.07 -3.62
C ASP A 280 12.87 -11.24 -3.45
N PHE A 281 12.64 -10.33 -4.41
CA PHE A 281 11.52 -9.40 -4.35
C PHE A 281 10.16 -10.12 -4.40
N LEU A 282 10.00 -11.10 -5.29
CA LEU A 282 8.74 -11.80 -5.43
C LEU A 282 8.47 -12.67 -4.20
N ASP A 283 9.47 -13.42 -3.74
CA ASP A 283 9.28 -14.35 -2.62
C ASP A 283 8.89 -13.61 -1.34
N LEU A 284 9.56 -12.49 -1.01
CA LEU A 284 9.20 -11.71 0.18
C LEU A 284 7.82 -11.06 0.05
N THR A 285 7.45 -10.62 -1.16
CA THR A 285 6.15 -10.01 -1.42
C THR A 285 5.02 -11.03 -1.27
N LEU A 286 5.17 -12.21 -1.88
CA LEU A 286 4.21 -13.30 -1.76
C LEU A 286 4.08 -13.80 -0.32
N GLN A 287 5.21 -14.01 0.36
CA GLN A 287 5.22 -14.35 1.78
C GLN A 287 4.33 -13.39 2.55
N LYS A 288 4.54 -12.08 2.39
CA LYS A 288 3.79 -11.08 3.14
C LYS A 288 2.30 -11.04 2.79
N LEU A 289 1.95 -11.23 1.53
CA LEU A 289 0.56 -11.23 1.08
C LEU A 289 -0.24 -12.42 1.63
N THR A 290 0.44 -13.54 1.93
CA THR A 290 -0.19 -14.81 2.35
C THR A 290 -0.01 -15.17 3.82
N GLU A 291 0.71 -14.34 4.60
CA GLU A 291 0.74 -14.38 6.08
C GLU A 291 -0.65 -14.16 6.70
#